data_AF-A0A972BSF8-F1
#
_entry.id   AF-A0A972BSF8-F1
#
_cell.length_a   1.000
_cell.length_b   1.000
_cell.length_c   1.000
_cell.angle_alpha   90.00
_cell.angle_beta   90.00
_cell.angle_gamma   90.00
#
_symmetry.space_group_name_H-M   'P 1'
#
loop_
_entity.id
_entity.type
_entity.pdbx_description
1 polymer ?
#
loop_
_entity_poly.entity_id
_entity_poly.type
_entity_poly.pdbx_seq_one_letter_code
_entity_poly.pdbx_strand_id
1 'polypeptide(L)'
;MRKEKAEKIIIVFTVISALVAFISAFFSLLLPLYLSKKFNTDARNAGSIGIIGGADGPTAVFVSGKSSFPLLTVISVLLAIPGIIYLVVAKYREKHN
;
A
#
# COMPACT_ATOMS: atom_id res chain seq x y z
N MET A 1 -8.58 0.19 33.48
CA MET A 1 -7.77 1.39 33.12
C MET A 1 -6.52 1.13 32.28
N ARG A 2 -5.49 0.36 32.69
CA ARG A 2 -4.26 0.18 31.87
C ARG A 2 -4.47 -0.69 30.62
N LYS A 3 -5.26 -1.76 30.72
CA LYS A 3 -5.54 -2.68 29.60
C LYS A 3 -6.35 -2.02 28.48
N GLU A 4 -7.40 -1.27 28.82
CA GLU A 4 -8.24 -0.54 27.86
C GLU A 4 -7.45 0.54 27.09
N LYS A 5 -6.50 1.21 27.76
CA LYS A 5 -5.61 2.18 27.10
C LYS A 5 -4.66 1.49 26.12
N ALA A 6 -4.09 0.35 26.49
CA ALA A 6 -3.21 -0.44 25.61
C ALA A 6 -3.97 -0.96 24.39
N GLU A 7 -5.19 -1.44 24.58
CA GLU A 7 -6.05 -1.91 23.49
C GLU A 7 -6.37 -0.80 22.49
N LYS A 8 -6.77 0.39 22.97
CA LYS A 8 -6.98 1.55 22.08
C LYS A 8 -5.73 1.91 21.26
N ILE A 9 -4.54 1.84 21.86
CA ILE A 9 -3.29 2.11 21.16
C ILE A 9 -3.05 1.07 20.06
N ILE A 10 -3.26 -0.21 20.34
CA ILE A 10 -3.10 -1.30 19.36
C ILE A 10 -4.07 -1.11 18.18
N ILE A 11 -5.32 -0.74 18.44
CA ILE A 11 -6.32 -0.49 17.40
C ILE A 11 -5.88 0.68 16.51
N VAL A 12 -5.53 1.82 17.09
CA VAL A 12 -5.09 3.00 16.34
C VAL A 12 -3.87 2.67 15.49
N PHE A 13 -2.89 1.97 16.06
CA PHE A 13 -1.68 1.56 15.34
C PHE A 13 -1.98 0.60 14.18
N THR A 14 -2.90 -0.35 14.38
CA THR A 14 -3.33 -1.28 13.34
C THR A 14 -4.05 -0.56 12.20
N VAL A 15 -4.93 0.40 12.52
CA VAL A 15 -5.64 1.21 11.52
C VAL A 15 -4.67 2.02 10.67
N ILE A 16 -3.69 2.68 11.31
CA ILE A 16 -2.67 3.45 10.60
C ILE A 16 -1.85 2.51 9.69
N SER A 17 -1.42 1.37 10.19
CA SER A 17 -0.63 0.39 9.42
C SER A 17 -1.41 -0.14 8.20
N ALA A 18 -2.70 -0.42 8.38
CA ALA A 18 -3.58 -0.86 7.30
C ALA A 18 -3.79 0.23 6.24
N LEU A 19 -3.97 1.49 6.63
CA LEU A 19 -4.08 2.62 5.71
C LEU A 19 -2.80 2.80 4.89
N VAL A 20 -1.65 2.75 5.53
CA VAL A 20 -0.34 2.85 4.86
C VAL A 20 -0.15 1.69 3.88
N ALA A 21 -0.49 0.46 4.28
CA ALA A 21 -0.45 -0.70 3.39
C ALA A 21 -1.37 -0.54 2.18
N PHE A 22 -2.59 -0.04 2.38
CA PHE A 22 -3.57 0.19 1.32
C PHE A 22 -3.09 1.23 0.31
N ILE A 23 -2.62 2.39 0.79
CA ILE A 23 -2.07 3.45 -0.06
C ILE A 23 -0.87 2.90 -0.84
N SER A 24 0.04 2.20 -0.19
CA SER A 24 1.25 1.66 -0.84
C SER A 24 0.90 0.61 -1.91
N ALA A 25 -0.05 -0.28 -1.61
CA ALA A 25 -0.54 -1.25 -2.59
C ALA A 25 -1.24 -0.58 -3.78
N PHE A 26 -1.99 0.50 -3.55
CA PHE A 26 -2.63 1.27 -4.61
C PHE A 26 -1.60 1.86 -5.58
N PHE A 27 -0.56 2.54 -5.07
CA PHE A 27 0.50 3.12 -5.89
C PHE A 27 1.39 2.05 -6.56
N SER A 28 1.56 0.88 -5.94
CA SER A 28 2.42 -0.17 -6.48
C SER A 28 1.73 -1.08 -7.51
N LEU A 29 0.41 -1.27 -7.43
CA LEU A 29 -0.32 -2.23 -8.27
C LEU A 29 -1.41 -1.58 -9.11
N LEU A 30 -2.32 -0.82 -8.49
CA LEU A 30 -3.49 -0.29 -9.18
C LEU A 30 -3.14 0.86 -10.11
N LEU A 31 -2.32 1.81 -9.65
CA LEU A 31 -1.94 2.98 -10.44
C LEU A 31 -1.16 2.59 -11.72
N PRO A 32 -0.11 1.74 -11.67
CA PRO A 32 0.61 1.34 -12.88
C PRO A 32 -0.27 0.55 -13.85
N LEU A 33 -1.17 -0.31 -13.34
CA LEU A 33 -2.09 -1.09 -14.16
C LEU A 33 -3.13 -0.19 -14.85
N TYR A 34 -3.66 0.81 -14.15
CA TYR A 34 -4.56 1.80 -14.72
C TYR A 34 -3.89 2.63 -15.82
N LEU A 35 -2.67 3.13 -15.56
CA LEU A 35 -1.91 3.92 -16.53
C LEU A 35 -1.52 3.09 -17.75
N SER A 36 -1.08 1.84 -17.56
CA SER A 36 -0.75 0.92 -18.66
C SER A 36 -1.96 0.68 -19.56
N LYS A 37 -3.15 0.45 -18.97
CA LYS A 37 -4.39 0.27 -19.74
C LYS A 37 -4.83 1.54 -20.47
N LYS A 38 -4.73 2.70 -19.83
CA LYS A 38 -5.21 3.98 -20.40
C LYS A 38 -4.31 4.48 -21.53
N PHE A 39 -3.00 4.37 -21.37
CA PHE A 39 -2.02 4.88 -22.33
C PHE A 39 -1.46 3.80 -23.27
N ASN A 40 -2.04 2.59 -23.22
CA ASN A 40 -1.59 1.39 -23.96
C ASN A 40 -0.06 1.20 -23.90
N THR A 41 0.52 1.64 -22.78
CA THR A 41 1.96 1.68 -22.60
C THR A 41 2.35 0.38 -21.92
N ASP A 42 3.16 -0.41 -22.60
CA ASP A 42 3.82 -1.55 -21.98
C ASP A 42 4.86 -1.01 -20.98
N ALA A 43 4.40 -0.76 -19.75
CA ALA A 43 5.19 -0.17 -18.68
C ALA A 43 6.44 -1.00 -18.34
N ARG A 44 6.54 -2.26 -18.81
CA ARG A 44 7.74 -3.09 -18.72
C ARG A 44 8.88 -2.60 -19.63
N ASN A 45 8.58 -1.96 -20.76
CA ASN A 45 9.55 -1.44 -21.74
C ASN A 45 9.57 0.10 -21.83
N ALA A 46 8.64 0.78 -21.14
CA ALA A 46 8.50 2.24 -21.16
C ALA A 46 9.71 3.01 -20.59
N GLY A 47 10.56 2.37 -19.77
CA GLY A 47 11.79 2.98 -19.26
C GLY A 47 12.80 3.36 -20.35
N SER A 48 12.74 2.75 -21.53
CA SER A 48 13.60 3.08 -22.68
C SER A 48 12.88 3.92 -23.76
N ILE A 49 11.55 3.75 -23.90
CA ILE A 49 10.78 4.38 -24.99
C ILE A 49 10.12 5.71 -24.54
N GLY A 50 9.72 5.80 -23.26
CA GLY A 50 9.14 7.02 -22.68
C GLY A 50 10.16 8.14 -22.43
N ILE A 51 11.46 7.82 -22.38
CA ILE A 51 12.57 8.78 -22.30
C ILE A 51 12.73 9.58 -23.62
N ILE A 52 12.35 8.99 -24.76
CA ILE A 52 12.65 9.53 -26.10
C ILE A 52 11.40 10.15 -26.78
N GLY A 53 10.18 9.81 -26.37
CA GLY A 53 8.98 10.00 -27.20
C GLY A 53 7.92 11.02 -26.79
N GLY A 54 8.13 11.91 -25.81
CA GLY A 54 7.11 12.88 -25.38
C GLY A 54 7.66 14.26 -25.03
N ALA A 55 6.91 15.32 -25.36
CA ALA A 55 7.24 16.71 -25.01
C ALA A 55 7.36 16.94 -23.48
N ASP A 56 6.87 16.00 -22.68
CA ASP A 56 6.92 15.99 -21.21
C ASP A 56 7.75 14.80 -20.67
N GLY A 57 8.96 14.66 -21.21
CA GLY A 57 9.94 13.64 -20.80
C GLY A 57 10.18 13.56 -19.28
N PRO A 58 10.30 14.67 -18.54
CA PRO A 58 10.47 14.64 -17.08
C PRO A 58 9.30 13.98 -16.34
N THR A 59 8.06 14.20 -16.79
CA THR A 59 6.88 13.55 -16.19
C THR A 59 6.82 12.06 -16.52
N ALA A 60 7.22 11.66 -17.73
CA ALA A 60 7.35 10.25 -18.08
C ALA A 60 8.41 9.56 -17.20
N VAL A 61 9.53 10.22 -16.89
CA VAL A 61 10.56 9.72 -15.96
C VAL A 61 10.06 9.65 -14.52
N PHE A 62 9.29 10.63 -14.07
CA PHE A 62 8.71 10.62 -12.72
C PHE A 62 7.71 9.46 -12.53
N VAL A 63 6.88 9.19 -13.55
CA VAL A 63 5.88 8.12 -13.52
C VAL A 63 6.48 6.73 -13.77
N SER A 64 7.48 6.63 -14.64
CA SER A 64 8.19 5.38 -14.95
C SER A 64 9.33 5.06 -13.98
N GLY A 65 9.78 6.05 -13.22
CA GLY A 65 10.71 5.89 -12.12
C GLY A 65 10.14 4.87 -11.16
N LYS A 66 10.84 3.74 -11.00
CA LYS A 66 10.46 2.66 -10.08
C LYS A 66 10.27 3.27 -8.69
N SER A 67 9.03 3.59 -8.32
CA SER A 67 8.66 3.92 -6.96
C SER A 67 8.64 2.60 -6.18
N SER A 68 9.85 2.11 -5.92
CA SER A 68 10.09 0.86 -5.27
C SER A 68 9.98 1.09 -3.78
N PHE A 69 8.75 1.14 -3.27
CA PHE A 69 8.45 0.92 -1.86
C PHE A 69 7.90 -0.51 -1.59
N PRO A 70 8.38 -1.60 -2.23
CA PRO A 70 7.91 -2.93 -1.92
C PRO A 70 8.25 -3.31 -0.48
N LEU A 71 9.41 -2.86 0.03
CA LEU A 71 9.81 -3.09 1.42
C LEU A 71 8.85 -2.44 2.41
N LEU A 72 8.46 -1.19 2.18
CA LEU A 72 7.51 -0.50 3.05
C LEU A 72 6.12 -1.16 2.99
N THR A 73 5.67 -1.54 1.79
CA THR A 73 4.41 -2.29 1.62
C THR A 73 4.45 -3.62 2.38
N VAL A 74 5.54 -4.39 2.24
CA VAL A 74 5.72 -5.68 2.92
C VAL A 74 5.74 -5.50 4.43
N ILE A 75 6.50 -4.53 4.95
CA ILE A 75 6.58 -4.24 6.39
C ILE A 75 5.21 -3.82 6.93
N SER A 76 4.49 -2.92 6.25
CA SER A 76 3.16 -2.48 6.68
C SER A 76 2.13 -3.60 6.67
N VAL A 77 2.16 -4.49 5.66
CA VAL A 77 1.29 -5.68 5.62
C VAL A 77 1.63 -6.64 6.76
N LEU A 78 2.92 -6.92 6.97
CA LEU A 78 3.38 -7.80 8.05
C LEU A 78 2.96 -7.29 9.43
N LEU A 79 2.92 -5.97 9.61
CA LEU A 79 2.51 -5.32 10.84
C LEU A 79 0.99 -5.27 11.02
N ALA A 80 0.23 -5.14 9.92
CA ALA A 80 -1.23 -5.08 9.95
C ALA A 80 -1.87 -6.45 10.24
N ILE A 81 -1.32 -7.55 9.72
CA ILE A 81 -1.87 -8.91 9.90
C ILE A 81 -2.09 -9.28 11.38
N PRO A 82 -1.09 -9.22 12.28
CA PRO A 82 -1.28 -9.60 13.68
C PRO A 82 -2.26 -8.67 14.41
N GLY A 83 -2.30 -7.38 14.07
CA GLY A 83 -3.27 -6.44 14.62
C GLY A 83 -4.71 -6.76 14.21
N ILE A 84 -4.93 -7.15 12.95
CA ILE A 84 -6.24 -7.59 12.45
C ILE A 84 -6.64 -8.91 13.13
N ILE A 85 -5.72 -9.87 13.26
CA ILE A 85 -5.99 -11.14 13.96
C ILE A 85 -6.40 -10.88 15.40
N TYR A 86 -5.68 -10.01 16.12
CA TYR A 86 -6.02 -9.63 17.49
C TYR A 86 -7.43 -9.02 17.59
N LEU A 87 -7.78 -8.10 16.69
CA LEU A 87 -9.10 -7.47 16.63
C LEU A 87 -10.22 -8.48 16.37
N VAL A 88 -10.02 -9.40 15.42
CA VAL A 88 -11.01 -10.44 15.09
C VAL A 88 -11.22 -11.39 16.28
N VAL A 89 -10.14 -11.82 16.92
CA VAL A 89 -10.21 -12.71 18.09
C VAL A 89 -10.84 -12.00 19.29
N ALA A 90 -10.50 -10.74 19.55
CA ALA A 90 -11.09 -9.94 20.62
C ALA A 90 -12.61 -9.78 20.42
N LYS A 91 -13.04 -9.42 19.20
CA LYS A 91 -14.46 -9.30 18.84
C LYS A 91 -15.21 -10.64 18.91
N TYR A 92 -14.55 -11.74 18.56
CA TYR A 92 -15.14 -13.08 18.65
C TYR A 92 -15.32 -13.53 20.11
N ARG A 93 -14.37 -13.19 20.99
CA ARG A 93 -14.47 -13.46 22.44
C ARG A 93 -15.56 -12.65 23.11
N GLU A 94 -15.73 -11.38 22.75
CA GLU A 94 -16.80 -10.53 23.29
C GLU A 94 -18.19 -11.04 22.90
N LYS A 95 -18.33 -11.64 21.70
CA LYS A 95 -19.60 -12.19 21.22
C LYS A 95 -20.00 -13.54 21.88
N HIS A 96 -19.04 -14.26 22.45
CA HIS A 96 -19.22 -15.62 22.99
C HIS A 96 -19.11 -15.71 24.52
N ASN A 97 -19.10 -14.57 25.21
CA ASN A 97 -19.01 -14.46 26.66
C ASN A 97 -20.11 -13.54 27.20
#